data_AF-A0A2U2HIG0-F1
#
_entry.id   AF-A0A2U2HIG0-F1
#
_cell.length_a   1.000
_cell.length_b   1.000
_cell.length_c   1.000
_cell.angle_alpha   90.00
_cell.angle_beta   90.00
_cell.angle_gamma   90.00
#
_symmetry.space_group_name_H-M   'P 1'
#
loop_
_entity.id
_entity.type
_entity.pdbx_description
1 polymer ?
#
loop_
_entity_poly.entity_id
_entity_poly.type
_entity_poly.pdbx_seq_one_letter_code
_entity_poly.pdbx_strand_id
1 'polypeptide(L)'
;MIHMIAASQIAMLYWLTAARMMRLVDATFFHKNPAWLADHPEFKQRHATPKIALWSLYALGAAWFALLAYSAAQSDRPDLLTVLTFAPTLAWAGLMLCYAGVGHYRVYRKIPLPERRSAQFERRSLRDFVHPAWTTTCFALYAAAILAYLAGHHLGLIATHVLAGRMAGFAVIVPVGVATLLYCVRRKRQPIDDAWGPAYRQMEVRGNVVALYGCLIVVGWGMSQDFFGTAALSGALFFTAVNLAMQIIWLGFMDSRAVKLILDRA
;
A
#
# COMPACT_ATOMS: atom_id res chain seq x y z
N MET A 1 -0.45 21.35 -14.56
CA MET A 1 -1.11 20.02 -14.50
C MET A 1 -0.55 19.14 -13.39
N ILE A 2 0.74 18.79 -13.39
CA ILE A 2 1.34 17.86 -12.39
C ILE A 2 1.16 18.35 -10.94
N HIS A 3 1.34 19.65 -10.67
CA HIS A 3 1.08 20.23 -9.34
C HIS A 3 -0.36 19.99 -8.86
N MET A 4 -1.36 20.07 -9.75
CA MET A 4 -2.76 19.81 -9.38
C MET A 4 -2.99 18.34 -9.03
N ILE A 5 -2.28 17.44 -9.69
CA ILE A 5 -2.40 15.99 -9.47
C ILE A 5 -1.70 15.58 -8.17
N ALA A 6 -0.53 16.16 -7.89
CA ALA A 6 0.12 16.01 -6.59
C ALA A 6 -0.76 16.57 -5.45
N ALA A 7 -1.37 17.75 -5.66
CA ALA A 7 -2.29 18.33 -4.69
C ALA A 7 -3.52 17.43 -4.45
N SER A 8 -4.14 16.90 -5.50
CA SER A 8 -5.31 16.01 -5.38
C SER A 8 -4.95 14.71 -4.65
N GLN A 9 -3.76 14.16 -4.91
CA GLN A 9 -3.23 12.99 -4.22
C GLN A 9 -3.04 13.23 -2.73
N ILE A 10 -2.40 14.35 -2.36
CA ILE A 10 -2.18 14.73 -0.96
C ILE A 10 -3.54 14.92 -0.26
N ALA A 11 -4.47 15.66 -0.87
CA ALA A 11 -5.82 15.84 -0.33
C ALA A 11 -6.54 14.49 -0.13
N MET A 12 -6.50 13.62 -1.13
CA MET A 12 -7.13 12.31 -1.08
C MET A 12 -6.58 11.46 0.08
N LEU A 13 -5.26 11.31 0.16
CA LEU A 13 -4.60 10.46 1.16
C LEU A 13 -4.79 11.00 2.58
N TYR A 14 -4.51 12.29 2.77
CA TYR A 14 -4.40 12.84 4.12
C TYR A 14 -5.69 13.44 4.65
N TRP A 15 -6.61 13.93 3.80
CA TRP A 15 -7.88 14.52 4.26
C TRP A 15 -9.09 13.64 3.98
N LEU A 16 -9.23 13.11 2.76
CA LEU A 16 -10.44 12.37 2.39
C LEU A 16 -10.45 10.95 2.97
N THR A 17 -9.32 10.28 2.99
CA THR A 17 -9.25 8.85 3.30
C THR A 17 -8.63 8.53 4.66
N ALA A 18 -7.82 9.41 5.25
CA ALA A 18 -7.11 9.16 6.51
C ALA A 18 -8.01 8.69 7.66
N ALA A 19 -9.05 9.47 8.01
CA ALA A 19 -9.95 9.14 9.10
C ALA A 19 -10.72 7.83 8.86
N ARG A 20 -11.21 7.64 7.63
CA ARG A 20 -11.91 6.42 7.24
C ARG A 20 -10.99 5.19 7.31
N MET A 21 -9.73 5.33 6.88
CA MET A 21 -8.76 4.24 6.90
C MET A 21 -8.40 3.84 8.34
N MET A 22 -8.17 4.81 9.23
CA MET A 22 -7.93 4.51 10.64
C MET A 22 -9.11 3.77 11.28
N ARG A 23 -10.34 4.21 11.01
CA ARG A 23 -11.55 3.50 11.48
C ARG A 23 -11.66 2.09 10.91
N LEU A 24 -11.32 1.87 9.64
CA LEU A 24 -11.28 0.53 9.03
C LEU A 24 -10.25 -0.39 9.69
N VAL A 25 -9.06 0.15 10.01
CA VAL A 25 -8.01 -0.57 10.74
C VAL A 25 -8.51 -0.97 12.12
N ASP A 26 -9.12 -0.05 12.86
CA ASP A 26 -9.68 -0.30 14.19
C ASP A 26 -10.80 -1.35 14.15
N ALA A 27 -11.75 -1.19 13.21
CA ALA A 27 -12.85 -2.14 13.00
C ALA A 27 -12.35 -3.55 12.72
N THR A 28 -11.25 -3.68 11.95
CA THR A 28 -10.62 -4.95 11.65
C THR A 28 -9.99 -5.60 12.89
N PHE A 29 -9.41 -4.81 13.80
CA PHE A 29 -8.90 -5.33 15.07
C PHE A 29 -10.03 -5.82 15.97
N PHE A 30 -11.11 -5.06 16.06
CA PHE A 30 -12.24 -5.41 16.91
C PHE A 30 -12.97 -6.65 16.41
N HIS A 31 -13.20 -6.75 15.11
CA HIS A 31 -13.91 -7.88 14.52
C HIS A 31 -13.19 -9.23 14.68
N LYS A 32 -11.86 -9.22 14.86
CA LYS A 32 -11.11 -10.46 15.10
C LYS A 32 -11.40 -11.10 16.46
N ASN A 33 -12.00 -10.37 17.41
CA ASN A 33 -12.18 -10.81 18.80
C ASN A 33 -13.57 -10.42 19.36
N PRO A 34 -14.69 -10.85 18.74
CA PRO A 34 -16.01 -10.36 19.08
C PRO A 34 -16.50 -10.82 20.45
N ALA A 35 -16.21 -12.07 20.85
CA ALA A 35 -16.57 -12.61 22.15
C ALA A 35 -15.91 -11.83 23.29
N TRP A 36 -14.59 -11.66 23.21
CA TRP A 36 -13.83 -10.89 24.21
C TRP A 36 -14.32 -9.43 24.36
N LEU A 37 -14.71 -8.79 23.24
CA LEU A 37 -15.26 -7.43 23.27
C LEU A 37 -16.68 -7.34 23.81
N ALA A 38 -17.47 -8.42 23.73
CA ALA A 38 -18.78 -8.47 24.37
C ALA A 38 -18.62 -8.46 25.90
N ASP A 39 -17.56 -9.12 26.39
CA ASP A 39 -17.24 -9.20 27.81
C ASP A 39 -16.51 -7.94 28.34
N HIS A 40 -15.94 -7.10 27.46
CA HIS A 40 -15.15 -5.91 27.81
C HIS A 40 -15.56 -4.67 26.98
N PRO A 41 -16.82 -4.16 27.09
CA PRO A 41 -17.30 -3.03 26.29
C PRO A 41 -16.53 -1.72 26.53
N GLU A 42 -15.98 -1.52 27.74
CA GLU A 42 -15.13 -0.37 28.10
C GLU A 42 -13.85 -0.31 27.29
N PHE A 43 -13.40 -1.43 26.73
CA PHE A 43 -12.22 -1.48 25.87
C PHE A 43 -12.43 -0.70 24.57
N LYS A 44 -13.62 -0.79 23.96
CA LYS A 44 -13.96 -0.01 22.76
C LYS A 44 -13.95 1.49 23.05
N GLN A 45 -14.51 1.90 24.17
CA GLN A 45 -14.56 3.31 24.57
C GLN A 45 -13.16 3.88 24.84
N ARG A 46 -12.28 3.11 25.50
CA ARG A 46 -10.89 3.52 25.79
C ARG A 46 -9.98 3.48 24.57
N HIS A 47 -10.34 2.77 23.51
CA HIS A 47 -9.52 2.59 22.30
C HIS A 47 -10.20 3.17 21.05
N ALA A 48 -11.10 4.14 21.22
CA ALA A 48 -11.57 4.98 20.12
C ALA A 48 -10.38 5.57 19.35
N THR A 49 -10.55 5.73 18.03
CA THR A 49 -9.50 6.19 17.11
C THR A 49 -8.73 7.37 17.73
N PRO A 50 -7.42 7.22 17.99
CA PRO A 50 -6.68 8.22 18.76
C PRO A 50 -6.55 9.48 17.92
N LYS A 51 -7.20 10.56 18.39
CA LYS A 51 -7.19 11.88 17.74
C LYS A 51 -5.77 12.31 17.40
N ILE A 52 -4.79 12.01 18.26
CA ILE A 52 -3.37 12.32 18.04
C ILE A 52 -2.87 11.73 16.72
N ALA A 53 -3.13 10.46 16.43
CA ALA A 53 -2.64 9.84 15.20
C ALA A 53 -3.32 10.43 13.94
N LEU A 54 -4.60 10.79 14.05
CA LEU A 54 -5.29 11.50 12.97
C LEU A 54 -4.70 12.90 12.74
N TRP A 55 -4.46 13.66 13.82
CA TRP A 55 -3.79 14.96 13.74
C TRP A 55 -2.38 14.87 13.17
N SER A 56 -1.62 13.80 13.48
CA SER A 56 -0.31 13.57 12.88
C SER A 56 -0.40 13.35 11.37
N LEU A 57 -1.41 12.65 10.87
CA LEU A 57 -1.64 12.49 9.43
C LEU A 57 -1.99 13.84 8.79
N TYR A 58 -2.89 14.63 9.39
CA TYR A 58 -3.22 15.97 8.86
C TYR A 58 -2.02 16.91 8.88
N ALA A 59 -1.21 16.89 9.95
CA ALA A 59 0.01 17.69 10.04
C ALA A 59 1.02 17.30 8.95
N LEU A 60 1.21 16.00 8.69
CA LEU A 60 2.07 15.54 7.61
C LEU A 60 1.51 15.94 6.24
N GLY A 61 0.20 15.82 6.03
CA GLY A 61 -0.46 16.30 4.82
C GLY A 61 -0.23 17.81 4.60
N ALA A 62 -0.27 18.60 5.68
CA ALA A 62 -0.05 20.05 5.60
C ALA A 62 1.41 20.36 5.25
N ALA A 63 2.36 19.60 5.79
CA ALA A 63 3.77 19.68 5.41
C ALA A 63 3.98 19.33 3.92
N TRP A 64 3.29 18.32 3.39
CA TRP A 64 3.33 18.01 1.96
C TRP A 64 2.76 19.12 1.08
N PHE A 65 1.65 19.76 1.49
CA PHE A 65 1.12 20.92 0.78
C PHE A 65 2.07 22.11 0.81
N ALA A 66 2.72 22.37 1.95
CA ALA A 66 3.74 23.42 2.05
C ALA A 66 4.92 23.14 1.12
N LEU A 67 5.38 21.89 1.05
CA LEU A 67 6.46 21.48 0.15
C LEU A 67 6.05 21.57 -1.33
N LEU A 68 4.79 21.27 -1.64
CA LEU A 68 4.23 21.44 -2.99
C LEU A 68 4.13 22.93 -3.39
N ALA A 69 3.70 23.80 -2.48
CA ALA A 69 3.68 25.25 -2.70
C ALA A 69 5.10 25.80 -2.89
N TYR A 70 6.06 25.32 -2.10
CA TYR A 70 7.47 25.65 -2.27
C TYR A 70 8.03 25.18 -3.62
N SER A 71 7.70 23.96 -4.04
CA SER A 71 8.08 23.45 -5.36
C SER A 71 7.47 24.27 -6.50
N ALA A 72 6.24 24.76 -6.34
CA ALA A 72 5.60 25.59 -7.35
C ALA A 72 6.26 26.98 -7.50
N ALA A 73 6.84 27.49 -6.41
CA ALA A 73 7.57 28.76 -6.40
C ALA A 73 9.00 28.66 -6.97
N GLN A 74 9.56 27.45 -7.09
CA GLN A 74 10.92 27.18 -7.56
C GLN A 74 10.88 26.55 -8.95
N SER A 75 11.04 27.36 -10.01
CA SER A 75 10.97 26.89 -11.41
C SER A 75 12.09 25.92 -11.82
N ASP A 76 13.22 25.92 -11.10
CA ASP A 76 14.46 25.26 -11.54
C ASP A 76 14.66 23.83 -11.01
N ARG A 77 13.64 23.22 -10.39
CA ARG A 77 13.76 21.88 -9.76
C ARG A 77 12.65 20.91 -10.17
N PRO A 78 12.60 20.46 -11.45
CA PRO A 78 11.60 19.51 -11.93
C PRO A 78 11.62 18.15 -11.21
N ASP A 79 12.77 17.76 -10.65
CA ASP A 79 12.93 16.51 -9.90
C ASP A 79 12.13 16.51 -8.59
N LEU A 80 12.03 17.66 -7.92
CA LEU A 80 11.27 17.81 -6.68
C LEU A 80 9.79 17.53 -6.91
N LEU A 81 9.25 18.01 -8.03
CA LEU A 81 7.86 17.77 -8.40
C LEU A 81 7.58 16.29 -8.67
N THR A 82 8.53 15.58 -9.30
CA THR A 82 8.40 14.14 -9.55
C THR A 82 8.39 13.37 -8.23
N VAL A 83 9.27 13.70 -7.28
CA VAL A 83 9.30 13.10 -5.93
C VAL A 83 7.98 13.33 -5.19
N LEU A 84 7.41 14.54 -5.29
CA LEU A 84 6.14 14.90 -4.66
C LEU A 84 4.93 14.12 -5.21
N THR A 85 5.03 13.49 -6.38
CA THR A 85 3.96 12.60 -6.87
C THR A 85 3.98 11.22 -6.21
N PHE A 86 5.04 10.82 -5.51
CA PHE A 86 5.14 9.45 -4.98
C PHE A 86 5.45 9.39 -3.48
N ALA A 87 6.35 10.25 -3.01
CA ALA A 87 6.76 10.31 -1.61
C ALA A 87 5.59 10.47 -0.62
N PRO A 88 4.55 11.29 -0.90
CA PRO A 88 3.41 11.40 0.00
C PRO A 88 2.65 10.09 0.21
N THR A 89 2.53 9.25 -0.83
CA THR A 89 1.90 7.92 -0.74
C THR A 89 2.71 6.97 0.12
N LEU A 90 4.03 6.93 -0.10
CA LEU A 90 4.92 6.08 0.70
C LEU A 90 4.89 6.48 2.18
N ALA A 91 4.98 7.78 2.46
CA ALA A 91 4.94 8.28 3.82
C ALA A 91 3.59 7.97 4.50
N TRP A 92 2.49 8.13 3.77
CA TRP A 92 1.16 7.75 4.26
C TRP A 92 1.07 6.25 4.57
N ALA A 93 1.57 5.40 3.66
CA ALA A 93 1.55 3.95 3.83
C ALA A 93 2.39 3.51 5.03
N GLY A 94 3.59 4.09 5.19
CA GLY A 94 4.44 3.85 6.36
C GLY A 94 3.76 4.25 7.67
N LEU A 95 3.13 5.42 7.73
CA LEU A 95 2.38 5.84 8.93
C LEU A 95 1.19 4.93 9.24
N MET A 96 0.43 4.52 8.22
CA MET A 96 -0.68 3.59 8.42
C MET A 96 -0.22 2.21 8.89
N LEU A 97 0.94 1.74 8.41
CA LEU A 97 1.56 0.51 8.91
C LEU A 97 2.00 0.66 10.37
N CYS A 98 2.62 1.78 10.74
CA CYS A 98 2.97 2.09 12.13
C CYS A 98 1.71 2.14 13.01
N TYR A 99 0.65 2.80 12.55
CA TYR A 99 -0.63 2.88 13.25
C TYR A 99 -1.23 1.48 13.45
N ALA A 100 -1.29 0.67 12.40
CA ALA A 100 -1.77 -0.70 12.47
C ALA A 100 -0.89 -1.57 13.38
N GLY A 101 0.43 -1.41 13.35
CA GLY A 101 1.36 -2.12 14.23
C GLY A 101 1.16 -1.78 15.71
N VAL A 102 1.00 -0.49 16.03
CA VAL A 102 0.67 -0.02 17.38
C VAL A 102 -0.71 -0.51 17.82
N GLY A 103 -1.72 -0.44 16.93
CA GLY A 103 -3.06 -0.98 17.17
C GLY A 103 -3.02 -2.47 17.48
N HIS A 104 -2.28 -3.24 16.67
CA HIS A 104 -2.04 -4.65 16.91
C HIS A 104 -1.39 -4.87 18.28
N TYR A 105 -0.31 -4.16 18.62
CA TYR A 105 0.34 -4.31 19.92
C TYR A 105 -0.60 -4.01 21.10
N ARG A 106 -1.39 -2.93 21.02
CA ARG A 106 -2.31 -2.49 22.07
C ARG A 106 -3.48 -3.46 22.30
N VAL A 107 -4.03 -4.02 21.21
CA VAL A 107 -5.20 -4.91 21.26
C VAL A 107 -4.78 -6.37 21.43
N TYR A 108 -3.87 -6.85 20.58
CA TYR A 108 -3.46 -8.26 20.55
C TYR A 108 -2.82 -8.72 21.85
N ARG A 109 -2.00 -7.89 22.53
CA ARG A 109 -1.35 -8.32 23.78
C ARG A 109 -2.32 -8.48 24.96
N LYS A 110 -3.50 -7.87 24.93
CA LYS A 110 -4.44 -7.87 26.06
C LYS A 110 -5.46 -9.02 26.01
N ILE A 111 -5.74 -9.58 24.84
CA ILE A 111 -6.69 -10.69 24.67
C ILE A 111 -6.01 -12.02 25.09
N PRO A 112 -6.62 -12.95 25.82
CA PRO A 112 -6.01 -14.25 26.17
C PRO A 112 -5.66 -15.13 24.96
N LEU A 113 -4.58 -15.93 25.06
CA LEU A 113 -4.08 -16.82 23.99
C LEU A 113 -5.11 -17.82 23.39
N PRO A 114 -6.04 -18.43 24.15
CA PRO A 114 -7.04 -19.36 23.60
C PRO A 114 -7.96 -18.70 22.58
N GLU A 115 -8.39 -17.47 22.86
CA GLU A 115 -9.24 -16.66 21.98
C GLU A 115 -8.47 -16.11 20.77
N ARG A 116 -7.16 -15.86 20.93
CA ARG A 116 -6.28 -15.48 19.82
C ARG A 116 -6.16 -16.58 18.77
N ARG A 117 -6.22 -17.86 19.17
CA ARG A 117 -5.97 -19.03 18.30
C ARG A 117 -7.26 -19.80 17.98
N SER A 118 -8.32 -19.11 17.54
CA SER A 118 -9.34 -19.80 16.74
C SER A 118 -8.71 -20.28 15.42
N ALA A 119 -8.47 -21.58 15.32
CA ALA A 119 -7.96 -22.24 14.12
C ALA A 119 -9.12 -22.36 13.12
N GLN A 120 -9.13 -21.50 12.11
CA GLN A 120 -9.93 -21.74 10.92
C GLN A 120 -9.14 -22.74 10.04
N PHE A 121 -9.57 -24.00 10.02
CA PHE A 121 -8.94 -25.11 9.29
C PHE A 121 -9.08 -25.04 7.75
N GLU A 122 -9.53 -23.90 7.21
CA GLU A 122 -9.60 -23.72 5.77
C GLU A 122 -8.19 -23.78 5.16
N ARG A 123 -8.02 -24.61 4.12
CA ARG A 123 -6.81 -24.64 3.33
C ARG A 123 -6.59 -23.26 2.70
N ARG A 124 -5.46 -22.63 3.04
CA ARG A 124 -5.07 -21.27 2.61
C ARG A 124 -3.79 -21.35 1.80
N SER A 125 -3.85 -21.98 0.63
CA SER A 125 -2.72 -22.01 -0.29
C SER A 125 -2.91 -21.01 -1.42
N LEU A 126 -1.82 -20.35 -1.84
CA LEU A 126 -1.88 -19.33 -2.91
C LEU A 126 -2.50 -19.88 -4.21
N ARG A 127 -2.27 -21.18 -4.49
CA ARG A 127 -2.85 -21.92 -5.61
C ARG A 127 -4.38 -21.99 -5.61
N ASP A 128 -5.02 -21.82 -4.45
CA ASP A 128 -6.49 -21.82 -4.34
C ASP A 128 -7.08 -20.47 -4.83
N PHE A 129 -6.24 -19.43 -4.95
CA PHE A 129 -6.66 -18.09 -5.38
C PHE A 129 -6.17 -17.71 -6.78
N VAL A 130 -4.94 -18.09 -7.11
CA VAL A 130 -4.23 -17.74 -8.34
C VAL A 130 -3.45 -18.96 -8.84
N HIS A 131 -3.48 -19.21 -10.16
CA HIS A 131 -2.72 -20.31 -10.75
C HIS A 131 -1.21 -20.11 -10.49
N PRO A 132 -0.47 -21.14 -10.01
CA PRO A 132 0.94 -20.99 -9.60
C PRO A 132 1.86 -20.40 -10.66
N ALA A 133 1.55 -20.62 -11.94
CA ALA A 133 2.30 -20.04 -13.06
C ALA A 133 2.34 -18.51 -13.00
N TRP A 134 1.26 -17.83 -12.63
CA TRP A 134 1.24 -16.36 -12.56
C TRP A 134 2.21 -15.82 -11.51
N THR A 135 2.22 -16.39 -10.32
CA THR A 135 3.11 -15.93 -9.26
C THR A 135 4.56 -16.32 -9.55
N THR A 136 4.78 -17.50 -10.12
CA THR A 136 6.13 -17.97 -10.52
C THR A 136 6.69 -17.09 -11.63
N THR A 137 5.92 -16.82 -12.68
CA THR A 137 6.31 -15.93 -13.78
C THR A 137 6.61 -14.51 -13.26
N CYS A 138 5.79 -13.98 -12.35
CA CYS A 138 6.04 -12.66 -11.76
C CYS A 138 7.42 -12.61 -11.05
N PHE A 139 7.71 -13.56 -10.17
CA PHE A 139 9.01 -13.61 -9.48
C PHE A 139 10.18 -13.91 -10.43
N ALA A 140 9.97 -14.74 -11.45
CA ALA A 140 10.97 -14.98 -12.48
C ALA A 140 11.31 -13.71 -13.26
N LEU A 141 10.33 -12.86 -13.58
CA LEU A 141 10.55 -11.56 -14.22
C LEU A 141 11.31 -10.59 -13.32
N TYR A 142 11.02 -10.55 -12.02
CA TYR A 142 11.83 -9.78 -11.07
C TYR A 142 13.28 -10.27 -11.02
N ALA A 143 13.48 -11.58 -10.96
CA ALA A 143 14.82 -12.17 -10.99
C ALA A 143 15.56 -11.82 -12.29
N ALA A 144 14.88 -11.92 -13.44
CA ALA A 144 15.44 -11.53 -14.73
C ALA A 144 15.82 -10.04 -14.77
N ALA A 145 14.98 -9.14 -14.23
CA ALA A 145 15.28 -7.72 -14.16
C ALA A 145 16.50 -7.42 -13.26
N ILE A 146 16.60 -8.07 -12.09
CA ILE A 146 17.76 -7.95 -11.19
C ILE A 146 19.02 -8.42 -11.91
N LEU A 147 18.98 -9.60 -12.54
CA LEU A 147 20.12 -10.15 -13.29
C LEU A 147 20.52 -9.25 -14.47
N ALA A 148 19.56 -8.66 -15.17
CA ALA A 148 19.83 -7.72 -16.25
C ALA A 148 20.58 -6.48 -15.75
N TYR A 149 20.16 -5.88 -14.62
CA TYR A 149 20.87 -4.76 -14.01
C TYR A 149 22.29 -5.11 -13.55
N LEU A 150 22.48 -6.30 -12.96
CA LEU A 150 23.81 -6.77 -12.55
C LEU A 150 24.72 -7.01 -13.76
N ALA A 151 24.20 -7.65 -14.81
CA ALA A 151 24.92 -7.86 -16.06
C ALA A 151 25.26 -6.53 -16.74
N GLY A 152 24.29 -5.61 -16.83
CA GLY A 152 24.48 -4.27 -17.37
C GLY A 152 25.56 -3.48 -16.64
N HIS A 153 25.61 -3.57 -15.31
CA HIS A 153 26.67 -2.95 -14.52
C HIS A 153 28.04 -3.59 -14.79
N HIS A 154 28.12 -4.92 -14.80
CA HIS A 154 29.37 -5.63 -15.10
C HIS A 154 29.90 -5.30 -16.50
N LEU A 155 29.01 -5.08 -17.47
CA LEU A 155 29.35 -4.70 -18.84
C LEU A 155 29.64 -3.20 -19.02
N GLY A 156 29.57 -2.39 -17.94
CA GLY A 156 29.80 -0.95 -18.00
C GLY A 156 28.67 -0.14 -18.64
N LEU A 157 27.50 -0.75 -18.87
CA LEU A 157 26.31 -0.10 -19.43
C LEU A 157 25.55 0.73 -18.39
N ILE A 158 25.67 0.37 -17.11
CA ILE A 158 24.94 0.98 -16.00
C ILE A 158 25.90 1.53 -14.96
N ALA A 159 25.74 2.82 -14.64
CA ALA A 159 26.51 3.48 -13.58
C ALA A 159 26.15 2.94 -12.18
N THR A 160 27.12 2.89 -11.29
CA THR A 160 26.97 2.33 -9.92
C THR A 160 25.83 2.97 -9.13
N HIS A 161 25.64 4.29 -9.25
CA HIS A 161 24.57 5.00 -8.53
C HIS A 161 23.17 4.61 -9.02
N VAL A 162 23.01 4.34 -10.32
CA VAL A 162 21.76 3.84 -10.90
C VAL A 162 21.49 2.43 -10.37
N LEU A 163 22.49 1.54 -10.45
CA LEU A 163 22.36 0.18 -9.92
C LEU A 163 21.96 0.19 -8.44
N ALA A 164 22.65 0.96 -7.60
CA ALA A 164 22.37 1.06 -6.17
C ALA A 164 20.93 1.51 -5.90
N GLY A 165 20.46 2.54 -6.61
CA GLY A 165 19.08 3.01 -6.51
C GLY A 165 18.04 1.96 -6.90
N ARG A 166 18.29 1.22 -8.00
CA ARG A 166 17.38 0.16 -8.47
C ARG A 166 17.37 -1.04 -7.52
N MET A 167 18.54 -1.46 -7.02
CA MET A 167 18.64 -2.55 -6.04
C MET A 167 17.95 -2.21 -4.72
N ALA A 168 18.07 -0.97 -4.24
CA ALA A 168 17.31 -0.49 -3.09
C ALA A 168 15.79 -0.55 -3.34
N GLY A 169 15.35 -0.18 -4.55
CA GLY A 169 13.95 -0.32 -4.97
C GLY A 169 13.46 -1.77 -4.92
N PHE A 170 14.21 -2.72 -5.49
CA PHE A 170 13.86 -4.15 -5.43
C PHE A 170 13.82 -4.69 -4.00
N ALA A 171 14.78 -4.27 -3.16
CA ALA A 171 14.86 -4.66 -1.75
C ALA A 171 13.65 -4.17 -0.92
N VAL A 172 12.91 -3.17 -1.40
CA VAL A 172 11.65 -2.73 -0.78
C VAL A 172 10.45 -3.42 -1.44
N ILE A 173 10.34 -3.36 -2.77
CA ILE A 173 9.14 -3.81 -3.51
C ILE A 173 8.91 -5.32 -3.33
N VAL A 174 9.95 -6.14 -3.48
CA VAL A 174 9.80 -7.60 -3.46
C VAL A 174 9.40 -8.08 -2.06
N PRO A 175 10.09 -7.71 -0.96
CA PRO A 175 9.68 -8.13 0.38
C PRO A 175 8.32 -7.59 0.80
N VAL A 176 7.99 -6.33 0.49
CA VAL A 176 6.67 -5.74 0.80
C VAL A 176 5.57 -6.47 0.05
N GLY A 177 5.76 -6.75 -1.24
CA GLY A 177 4.81 -7.49 -2.06
C GLY A 177 4.59 -8.92 -1.58
N VAL A 178 5.68 -9.63 -1.24
CA VAL A 178 5.61 -10.99 -0.66
C VAL A 178 4.90 -10.97 0.70
N ALA A 179 5.26 -10.04 1.58
CA ALA A 179 4.62 -9.91 2.89
C ALA A 179 3.13 -9.61 2.77
N THR A 180 2.74 -8.76 1.82
CA THR A 180 1.34 -8.40 1.55
C THR A 180 0.56 -9.61 0.99
N LEU A 181 1.13 -10.33 0.03
CA LEU A 181 0.52 -11.58 -0.48
C LEU A 181 0.36 -12.62 0.61
N LEU A 182 1.40 -12.85 1.41
CA LEU A 182 1.35 -13.78 2.55
C LEU A 182 0.30 -13.35 3.56
N TYR A 183 0.18 -12.04 3.83
CA TYR A 183 -0.86 -11.50 4.68
C TYR A 183 -2.26 -11.76 4.11
N CYS A 184 -2.54 -11.43 2.85
CA CYS A 184 -3.86 -11.67 2.25
C CYS A 184 -4.22 -13.17 2.22
N VAL A 185 -3.25 -14.04 1.97
CA VAL A 185 -3.45 -15.49 2.01
C VAL A 185 -3.66 -15.99 3.43
N ARG A 186 -2.94 -15.47 4.44
CA ARG A 186 -2.98 -16.01 5.81
C ARG A 186 -3.94 -15.28 6.75
N ARG A 187 -4.46 -14.10 6.39
CA ARG A 187 -5.34 -13.31 7.26
C ARG A 187 -6.58 -14.10 7.65
N LYS A 188 -7.01 -13.93 8.89
CA LYS A 188 -8.33 -14.38 9.36
C LYS A 188 -9.42 -13.58 8.66
N ARG A 189 -10.64 -14.12 8.64
CA ARG A 189 -11.84 -13.42 8.16
C ARG A 189 -11.96 -12.03 8.81
N GLN A 190 -12.25 -11.03 7.99
CA GLN A 190 -12.38 -9.62 8.35
C GLN A 190 -13.78 -9.10 8.02
N PRO A 191 -14.20 -7.94 8.56
CA PRO A 191 -15.52 -7.36 8.26
C PRO A 191 -15.80 -7.21 6.76
N ILE A 192 -14.74 -6.97 5.98
CA ILE A 192 -14.86 -6.78 4.54
C ILE A 192 -15.14 -8.09 3.79
N ASP A 193 -14.70 -9.22 4.32
CA ASP A 193 -15.04 -10.54 3.79
C ASP A 193 -16.51 -10.87 4.05
N ASP A 194 -17.10 -10.35 5.14
CA ASP A 194 -18.53 -10.49 5.41
C ASP A 194 -19.39 -9.61 4.50
N ALA A 195 -18.89 -8.41 4.18
CA ALA A 195 -19.62 -7.44 3.38
C ALA A 195 -19.59 -7.73 1.87
N TRP A 196 -18.46 -8.21 1.34
CA TRP A 196 -18.32 -8.58 -0.07
C TRP A 196 -18.45 -10.09 -0.33
N GLY A 197 -18.45 -10.90 0.74
CA GLY A 197 -18.48 -12.36 0.65
C GLY A 197 -17.11 -12.99 0.35
N PRO A 198 -17.06 -14.34 0.23
CA PRO A 198 -15.82 -15.10 0.07
C PRO A 198 -15.05 -14.79 -1.23
N ALA A 199 -15.73 -14.27 -2.26
CA ALA A 199 -15.11 -13.82 -3.51
C ALA A 199 -14.14 -12.64 -3.31
N TYR A 200 -14.33 -11.82 -2.27
CA TYR A 200 -13.48 -10.67 -1.99
C TYR A 200 -12.03 -11.06 -1.76
N ARG A 201 -11.79 -12.10 -0.96
CA ARG A 201 -10.44 -12.58 -0.67
C ARG A 201 -9.73 -13.04 -1.94
N GLN A 202 -10.46 -13.68 -2.86
CA GLN A 202 -9.92 -14.07 -4.15
C GLN A 202 -9.57 -12.85 -5.01
N MET A 203 -10.43 -11.84 -5.04
CA MET A 203 -10.17 -10.57 -5.72
C MET A 203 -8.97 -9.84 -5.10
N GLU A 204 -8.84 -9.79 -3.78
CA GLU A 204 -7.74 -9.13 -3.07
C GLU A 204 -6.39 -9.81 -3.37
N VAL A 205 -6.32 -11.14 -3.30
CA VAL A 205 -5.09 -11.88 -3.63
C VAL A 205 -4.73 -11.69 -5.11
N ARG A 206 -5.70 -11.78 -6.03
CA ARG A 206 -5.49 -11.51 -7.46
C ARG A 206 -5.03 -10.07 -7.71
N GLY A 207 -5.65 -9.11 -7.04
CA GLY A 207 -5.32 -7.69 -7.12
C GLY A 207 -3.89 -7.41 -6.68
N ASN A 208 -3.42 -8.07 -5.62
CA ASN A 208 -2.03 -7.97 -5.18
C ASN A 208 -1.03 -8.58 -6.19
N VAL A 209 -1.38 -9.69 -6.83
CA VAL A 209 -0.56 -10.25 -7.93
C VAL A 209 -0.53 -9.28 -9.11
N VAL A 210 -1.66 -8.71 -9.51
CA VAL A 210 -1.74 -7.69 -10.56
C VAL A 210 -0.91 -6.45 -10.19
N ALA A 211 -0.94 -6.01 -8.93
CA ALA A 211 -0.12 -4.89 -8.46
C ALA A 211 1.38 -5.18 -8.57
N LEU A 212 1.82 -6.40 -8.26
CA LEU A 212 3.21 -6.83 -8.47
C LEU A 212 3.62 -6.78 -9.95
N TYR A 213 2.73 -7.17 -10.86
CA TYR A 213 2.95 -6.99 -12.31
C TYR A 213 2.97 -5.51 -12.70
N GLY A 214 2.13 -4.67 -12.09
CA GLY A 214 2.18 -3.22 -12.28
C GLY A 214 3.55 -2.64 -11.90
N CYS A 215 4.13 -3.10 -10.79
CA CYS A 215 5.50 -2.74 -10.42
C CYS A 215 6.54 -3.24 -11.44
N LEU A 216 6.36 -4.40 -12.07
CA LEU A 216 7.23 -4.86 -13.17
C LEU A 216 7.13 -3.96 -14.41
N ILE A 217 5.96 -3.36 -14.69
CA ILE A 217 5.83 -2.37 -15.77
C ILE A 217 6.68 -1.13 -15.46
N VAL A 218 6.67 -0.66 -14.20
CA VAL A 218 7.53 0.45 -13.74
C VAL A 218 9.01 0.07 -13.90
N VAL A 219 9.38 -1.16 -13.54
CA VAL A 219 10.74 -1.67 -13.69
C VAL A 219 11.13 -1.73 -15.17
N GLY A 220 10.28 -2.27 -16.04
CA GLY A 220 10.54 -2.34 -17.48
C GLY A 220 10.70 -0.97 -18.13
N TRP A 221 9.88 0.01 -17.71
CA TRP A 221 10.03 1.40 -18.13
C TRP A 221 11.34 2.02 -17.62
N GLY A 222 11.72 1.77 -16.36
CA GLY A 222 13.01 2.20 -15.82
C GLY A 222 14.19 1.57 -16.57
N MET A 223 14.11 0.28 -16.88
CA MET A 223 15.11 -0.41 -17.68
C MET A 223 15.21 0.15 -19.10
N SER A 224 14.09 0.53 -19.73
CA SER A 224 14.16 1.11 -21.07
C SER A 224 14.96 2.41 -21.08
N GLN A 225 14.74 3.25 -20.05
CA GLN A 225 15.47 4.49 -19.87
C GLN A 225 16.94 4.24 -19.52
N ASP A 226 17.21 3.34 -18.58
CA ASP A 226 18.55 3.11 -18.06
C ASP A 226 19.48 2.43 -19.08
N PHE A 227 18.97 1.47 -19.87
CA PHE A 227 19.77 0.70 -20.84
C PHE A 227 19.82 1.31 -22.23
N PHE A 228 18.73 1.93 -22.68
CA PHE A 228 18.60 2.38 -24.06
C PHE A 228 18.49 3.89 -24.19
N GLY A 229 18.44 4.63 -23.08
CA GLY A 229 18.17 6.07 -23.11
C GLY A 229 16.80 6.44 -23.69
N THR A 230 15.90 5.47 -23.81
CA THR A 230 14.58 5.66 -24.43
C THR A 230 13.48 5.46 -23.39
N ALA A 231 12.58 6.43 -23.29
CA ALA A 231 11.38 6.30 -22.48
C ALA A 231 10.17 6.48 -23.41
N ALA A 232 9.29 5.48 -23.45
CA ALA A 232 8.05 5.57 -24.24
C ALA A 232 7.13 6.71 -23.77
N LEU A 233 7.29 7.15 -22.53
CA LEU A 233 6.61 8.28 -21.90
C LEU A 233 7.62 9.06 -21.06
N SER A 234 7.44 10.38 -20.94
CA SER A 234 8.19 11.16 -19.94
C SER A 234 7.86 10.66 -18.53
N GLY A 235 8.84 10.67 -17.62
CA GLY A 235 8.64 10.19 -16.24
C GLY A 235 7.48 10.91 -15.55
N ALA A 236 7.35 12.21 -15.79
CA ALA A 236 6.22 13.02 -15.32
C ALA A 236 4.86 12.47 -15.77
N LEU A 237 4.69 12.12 -17.05
CA LEU A 237 3.44 11.56 -17.57
C LEU A 237 3.16 10.16 -17.01
N PHE A 238 4.19 9.31 -16.94
CA PHE A 238 4.06 7.97 -16.41
C PHE A 238 3.61 7.97 -14.94
N PHE A 239 4.32 8.70 -14.07
CA PHE A 239 3.96 8.79 -12.66
C PHE A 239 2.62 9.49 -12.44
N THR A 240 2.28 10.48 -13.28
CA THR A 240 0.96 11.10 -13.25
C THR A 240 -0.16 10.08 -13.50
N ALA A 241 -0.03 9.27 -14.55
CA ALA A 241 -1.03 8.26 -14.91
C ALA A 241 -1.18 7.19 -13.81
N VAL A 242 -0.06 6.69 -13.28
CA VAL A 242 -0.05 5.73 -12.17
C VAL A 242 -0.74 6.31 -10.94
N ASN A 243 -0.44 7.55 -10.57
CA ASN A 243 -1.05 8.20 -9.42
C ASN A 243 -2.55 8.43 -9.59
N LEU A 244 -3.00 8.87 -10.77
CA LEU A 244 -4.43 9.00 -11.05
C LEU A 244 -5.16 7.66 -10.96
N ALA A 245 -4.59 6.59 -11.53
CA ALA A 245 -5.15 5.25 -11.42
C ALA A 245 -5.23 4.79 -9.96
N MET A 246 -4.17 4.99 -9.17
CA MET A 246 -4.18 4.71 -7.74
C MET A 246 -5.26 5.51 -7.01
N GLN A 247 -5.40 6.80 -7.31
CA GLN A 247 -6.42 7.65 -6.69
C GLN A 247 -7.84 7.14 -6.97
N ILE A 248 -8.13 6.80 -8.23
CA ILE A 248 -9.43 6.25 -8.64
C ILE A 248 -9.73 4.95 -7.90
N ILE A 249 -8.77 4.03 -7.87
CA ILE A 249 -8.91 2.74 -7.18
C ILE A 249 -9.15 2.97 -5.68
N TRP A 250 -8.41 3.89 -5.06
CA TRP A 250 -8.51 4.16 -3.63
C TRP A 250 -9.85 4.79 -3.25
N LEU A 251 -10.28 5.82 -3.98
CA LEU A 251 -11.56 6.47 -3.76
C LEU A 251 -12.71 5.50 -4.01
N GLY A 252 -12.66 4.73 -5.11
CA GLY A 252 -13.65 3.72 -5.41
C GLY A 252 -13.77 2.66 -4.32
N PHE A 253 -12.65 2.23 -3.74
CA PHE A 253 -12.64 1.33 -2.58
C PHE A 253 -13.28 1.99 -1.35
N MET A 254 -12.86 3.21 -1.01
CA MET A 254 -13.31 3.92 0.19
C MET A 254 -14.77 4.36 0.13
N ASP A 255 -15.33 4.52 -1.07
CA ASP A 255 -16.74 4.82 -1.30
C ASP A 255 -17.61 3.59 -1.57
N SER A 256 -17.00 2.39 -1.59
CA SER A 256 -17.73 1.14 -1.78
C SER A 256 -18.78 0.92 -0.69
N ARG A 257 -19.91 0.30 -1.07
CA ARG A 257 -21.02 0.00 -0.16
C ARG A 257 -20.57 -0.75 1.08
N ALA A 258 -19.61 -1.66 0.94
CA ALA A 258 -19.10 -2.43 2.06
C ALA A 258 -18.28 -1.61 3.03
N VAL A 259 -17.40 -0.72 2.56
CA VAL A 259 -16.63 0.15 3.46
C VAL A 259 -17.59 1.01 4.27
N LYS A 260 -18.62 1.56 3.62
CA LYS A 260 -19.69 2.30 4.32
C LYS A 260 -20.39 1.43 5.37
N LEU A 261 -20.82 0.22 5.00
CA LEU A 261 -21.44 -0.73 5.95
C LEU A 261 -20.55 -1.09 7.14
N ILE A 262 -19.23 -1.22 6.94
CA ILE A 262 -18.29 -1.50 8.04
C ILE A 262 -18.18 -0.27 8.95
N LEU A 263 -18.05 0.92 8.37
CA LEU A 263 -17.91 2.17 9.10
C LEU A 263 -19.19 2.58 9.83
N ASP A 264 -20.37 2.23 9.33
CA ASP A 264 -21.65 2.50 10.00
C ASP A 264 -21.86 1.57 11.22
N ARG A 265 -21.17 0.42 11.25
CA ARG A 265 -21.24 -0.58 12.33
C ARG A 265 -20.11 -0.49 13.35
N ALA A 266 -19.08 0.31 13.09
CA ALA A 266 -17.86 0.43 13.87
C ALA A 266 -17.83 1.71 14.72
#